data_AF-A0A2J4G6F1-F1
#
_entry.id   AF-A0A2J4G6F1-F1
#
_cell.length_a   1.000
_cell.length_b   1.000
_cell.length_c   1.000
_cell.angle_alpha   90.00
_cell.angle_beta   90.00
_cell.angle_gamma   90.00
#
_symmetry.space_group_name_H-M   'P 1'
#
loop_
_entity.id
_entity.type
_entity.pdbx_description
1 polymer ?
#
loop_
_entity_poly.entity_id
_entity_poly.type
_entity_poly.pdbx_seq_one_letter_code
_entity_poly.pdbx_strand_id
1 'polypeptide(L)'
;MGVFTLRGALWLTFMLLVISVAPAFCDPLDDRVSPIIKDLEYLSSRGVDVSNLTRGLDAAIKLYEANRTSEAMSLLDNISSEVQSLKAAAEEVYLSKAVARYSLAALVLSLPLVAYLAIPRVYVYVWFMLHRGWLVEKRRGGGE
;
A
#
# COMPACT_ATOMS: atom_id res chain seq x y z
N MET A 1 -34.17 33.20 52.14
CA MET A 1 -32.90 32.47 51.95
C MET A 1 -32.78 32.03 50.50
N GLY A 2 -32.26 32.85 49.58
CA GLY A 2 -32.21 32.48 48.15
C GLY A 2 -31.26 33.30 47.26
N VAL A 3 -30.47 34.22 47.82
CA VAL A 3 -29.61 35.13 47.04
C VAL A 3 -28.14 34.67 47.01
N PHE A 4 -27.75 33.78 47.92
CA PHE A 4 -26.36 33.32 48.04
C PHE A 4 -25.96 32.21 47.04
N THR A 5 -26.93 31.49 46.46
CA THR A 5 -26.66 30.41 45.50
C THR A 5 -26.49 30.92 44.06
N LEU A 6 -27.08 32.06 43.71
CA LEU A 6 -27.01 32.63 42.36
C LEU A 6 -25.64 33.24 42.03
N ARG A 7 -24.96 33.85 43.01
CA ARG A 7 -23.62 34.44 42.83
C ARG A 7 -22.54 33.36 42.66
N GLY A 8 -22.68 32.23 43.36
CA GLY A 8 -21.79 31.08 43.20
C GLY A 8 -21.94 30.39 41.84
N ALA A 9 -23.18 30.23 41.37
CA ALA A 9 -23.46 29.66 40.05
C ALA A 9 -22.89 30.52 38.91
N LEU A 10 -22.98 31.85 39.02
CA LEU A 10 -22.41 32.80 38.05
C LEU A 10 -20.87 32.75 37.97
N TRP A 11 -20.21 32.49 39.10
CA TRP A 11 -18.75 32.37 39.14
C TRP A 11 -18.28 31.05 38.54
N LEU A 12 -19.04 29.97 38.77
CA LEU A 12 -18.79 28.65 38.19
C LEU A 12 -19.01 28.65 36.68
N THR A 13 -20.06 29.31 36.17
CA THR A 13 -20.28 29.42 34.72
C THR A 13 -19.24 30.31 34.06
N PHE A 14 -18.78 31.38 34.72
CA PHE A 14 -17.70 32.22 34.22
C PHE A 14 -16.36 31.47 34.14
N MET A 15 -16.01 30.68 35.17
CA MET A 15 -14.82 29.81 35.13
C MET A 15 -14.91 28.74 34.04
N LEU A 16 -16.08 28.15 33.82
CA LEU A 16 -16.29 27.17 32.75
C LEU A 16 -16.18 27.80 31.35
N LEU A 17 -16.61 29.05 31.20
CA LEU A 17 -16.49 29.81 29.96
C LEU A 17 -15.02 30.17 29.66
N VAL A 18 -14.24 30.57 30.67
CA VAL A 18 -12.81 30.91 30.48
C VAL A 18 -11.98 29.70 30.07
N ILE A 19 -12.30 28.50 30.58
CA ILE A 19 -11.62 27.25 30.19
C ILE A 19 -11.93 26.86 28.74
N SER A 20 -13.13 27.18 28.23
CA SER A 20 -13.53 26.82 26.86
C SER A 20 -12.99 27.77 25.78
N VAL A 21 -12.42 28.92 26.17
CA VAL A 21 -11.71 29.85 25.27
C VAL A 21 -10.18 29.71 25.41
N ALA A 22 -9.68 28.66 26.05
CA ALA A 22 -8.27 28.33 25.94
C ALA A 22 -7.97 28.15 24.44
N PRO A 23 -7.11 28.99 23.83
CA PRO A 23 -6.70 28.74 22.46
C PRO A 23 -6.02 27.38 22.47
N ALA A 24 -6.57 26.43 21.71
CA ALA A 24 -5.83 25.25 21.33
C ALA A 24 -4.62 25.79 20.56
N PHE A 25 -3.47 25.90 21.24
CA PHE A 25 -2.19 26.17 20.61
C PHE A 25 -1.88 24.92 19.77
N CYS A 26 -2.47 24.84 18.57
CA CYS A 26 -1.95 23.98 17.53
C CYS A 26 -0.59 24.55 17.16
N ASP A 27 0.46 23.85 17.53
CA ASP A 27 1.81 24.16 17.07
C ASP A 27 1.79 24.12 15.53
N PRO A 28 2.30 25.15 14.83
CA PRO A 28 2.34 25.16 13.36
C PRO A 28 3.13 23.99 12.77
N LEU A 29 3.94 23.33 13.59
CA LEU A 29 4.61 22.08 13.25
C LEU A 29 3.64 20.90 13.13
N ASP A 30 2.67 20.79 14.05
CA ASP A 30 1.76 19.64 14.13
C ASP A 30 0.84 19.55 12.90
N ASP A 31 0.34 20.71 12.45
CA ASP A 31 -0.50 20.82 11.24
C ASP A 31 0.26 20.40 9.96
N ARG A 32 1.59 20.55 9.96
CA ARG A 32 2.46 20.18 8.83
C ARG A 32 2.98 18.74 8.90
N VAL A 33 3.23 18.23 10.10
CA VAL A 33 3.75 16.87 10.34
C VAL A 33 2.63 15.82 10.23
N SER A 34 1.43 16.12 10.73
CA SER A 34 0.26 15.24 10.69
C SER A 34 -0.08 14.67 9.30
N PRO A 35 -0.16 15.46 8.22
CA PRO A 35 -0.41 14.92 6.88
C PRO A 35 0.73 14.04 6.37
N ILE A 36 1.98 14.39 6.67
CA ILE A 36 3.17 13.62 6.25
C ILE A 36 3.18 12.24 6.92
N ILE A 37 2.83 12.16 8.20
CA ILE A 37 2.71 10.88 8.92
C ILE A 37 1.62 10.00 8.30
N LYS A 38 0.45 10.57 7.97
CA LYS A 38 -0.63 9.82 7.30
C LYS A 38 -0.21 9.27 5.95
N ASP A 39 0.51 10.06 5.16
CA ASP A 39 1.01 9.61 3.86
C ASP A 39 2.12 8.55 3.98
N LEU A 40 3.00 8.65 4.98
CA LEU A 40 3.98 7.63 5.33
C LEU A 40 3.33 6.29 5.71
N GLU A 41 2.27 6.34 6.53
CA GLU A 41 1.50 5.15 6.90
C GLU A 41 0.83 4.52 5.68
N TYR A 42 0.27 5.34 4.79
CA TYR A 42 -0.29 4.88 3.53
C TYR A 42 0.76 4.19 2.64
N LEU A 43 1.95 4.79 2.47
CA LEU A 43 3.04 4.20 1.69
C LEU A 43 3.54 2.88 2.31
N SER A 44 3.68 2.84 3.63
CA SER A 44 4.04 1.63 4.37
C SER A 44 3.01 0.51 4.16
N SER A 45 1.72 0.83 4.21
CA SER A 45 0.63 -0.13 3.97
C SER A 45 0.65 -0.73 2.54
N ARG A 46 1.19 0.01 1.57
CA ARG A 46 1.38 -0.41 0.17
C ARG A 46 2.68 -1.21 -0.02
N GLY A 47 3.48 -1.37 1.03
CA GLY A 47 4.74 -2.12 1.04
C GLY A 47 5.87 -1.39 0.33
N VAL A 48 5.91 -0.05 0.46
CA VAL A 48 7.00 0.83 0.06
C VAL A 48 7.91 1.07 1.28
N ASP A 49 9.22 1.02 1.10
CA ASP A 49 10.16 1.27 2.20
C ASP A 49 10.20 2.77 2.54
N VAL A 50 9.71 3.11 3.73
CA VAL A 50 9.61 4.47 4.25
C VAL A 50 10.69 4.80 5.29
N SER A 51 11.63 3.88 5.55
CA SER A 51 12.61 4.00 6.64
C SER A 51 13.50 5.23 6.54
N ASN A 52 13.79 5.70 5.32
CA ASN A 52 14.59 6.90 5.10
C ASN A 52 13.77 8.17 5.35
N LEU A 53 12.49 8.18 4.94
CA LEU A 53 11.59 9.32 5.12
C LEU A 53 11.21 9.53 6.60
N THR A 54 11.04 8.44 7.37
CA THR A 54 10.79 8.55 8.82
C THR A 54 11.99 9.10 9.58
N ARG A 55 13.23 8.75 9.20
CA ARG A 55 14.45 9.37 9.77
C ARG A 55 14.57 10.85 9.41
N GLY A 56 14.20 11.22 8.18
CA GLY A 56 14.15 12.61 7.75
C GLY A 56 13.16 13.43 8.58
N LEU A 57 11.99 12.85 8.88
CA LEU A 57 10.96 13.49 9.70
C LEU A 57 11.44 13.71 11.14
N ASP A 58 12.08 12.70 11.75
CA ASP A 58 12.68 12.82 13.09
C ASP A 58 13.77 13.89 13.13
N ALA A 59 14.59 14.01 12.07
CA ALA A 59 15.58 15.07 11.95
C ALA A 59 14.93 16.46 11.84
N ALA A 60 13.81 16.60 11.12
CA ALA A 60 13.09 17.87 11.00
C ALA A 60 12.49 18.31 12.34
N ILE A 61 11.92 17.39 13.12
CA ILE A 61 11.39 17.67 14.46
C ILE A 61 12.53 18.13 15.39
N LYS A 62 13.68 17.44 15.37
CA LYS A 62 14.86 17.85 16.15
C LYS A 62 15.40 19.23 15.76
N LEU A 63 15.35 19.59 14.48
CA LEU A 63 15.73 20.94 14.02
C LEU A 63 14.74 22.00 14.51
N TYR A 64 13.44 21.68 14.56
CA TYR A 64 12.43 22.58 15.10
C TYR A 64 12.60 22.78 16.62
N GLU A 65 12.84 21.71 17.38
CA GLU A 65 13.16 21.76 18.81
C GLU A 65 14.44 22.55 19.10
N ALA A 66 15.42 22.50 18.20
CA ALA A 66 16.64 23.30 18.26
C ALA A 66 16.45 24.76 17.81
N ASN A 67 15.20 25.21 17.63
CA ASN A 67 14.82 26.57 17.21
C ASN A 67 15.32 26.95 15.79
N ARG A 68 15.69 25.96 14.96
CA ARG A 68 16.09 26.13 13.55
C ARG A 68 14.88 25.91 12.64
N THR A 69 13.84 26.72 12.86
CA THR A 69 12.52 26.54 12.25
C THR A 69 12.53 26.61 10.72
N SER A 70 13.33 27.49 10.12
CA SER A 70 13.45 27.61 8.66
C SER A 70 14.01 26.35 8.01
N GLU A 71 15.02 25.73 8.65
CA GLU A 71 15.64 24.51 8.16
C GLU A 71 14.74 23.30 8.36
N ALA A 72 14.04 23.24 9.50
CA ALA A 72 13.02 22.23 9.75
C ALA A 72 11.89 22.29 8.70
N MET A 73 11.40 23.50 8.38
CA MET A 73 10.37 23.67 7.36
C MET A 73 10.85 23.29 5.95
N SER A 74 12.07 23.67 5.57
CA SER A 74 12.65 23.27 4.29
C SER A 74 12.84 21.75 4.19
N LEU A 75 13.25 21.10 5.28
CA LEU A 75 13.40 19.65 5.32
C LEU A 75 12.03 18.95 5.23
N LEU A 76 11.00 19.47 5.90
CA LEU A 76 9.62 18.98 5.77
C LEU A 76 9.07 19.13 4.35
N ASP A 77 9.36 20.23 3.65
CA ASP A 77 8.93 20.43 2.27
C ASP A 77 9.61 19.44 1.31
N ASN A 78 10.90 19.18 1.51
CA ASN A 78 11.63 18.16 0.74
C ASN A 78 11.04 16.76 0.97
N ILE A 79 10.77 16.40 2.23
CA ILE A 79 10.13 15.12 2.59
C ILE A 79 8.74 15.04 1.97
N SER A 80 7.94 16.10 2.05
CA SER A 80 6.59 16.13 1.46
C SER A 80 6.61 15.92 -0.06
N SER A 81 7.55 16.57 -0.75
CA SER A 81 7.75 16.39 -2.20
C SER A 81 8.17 14.96 -2.53
N GLU A 82 9.09 14.39 -1.76
CA GLU A 82 9.55 13.02 -1.94
C GLU A 82 8.40 12.03 -1.70
N VAL A 83 7.63 12.19 -0.61
CA VAL A 83 6.41 11.41 -0.33
C VAL A 83 5.42 11.46 -1.50
N GLN A 84 5.16 12.63 -2.09
CA GLN A 84 4.27 12.75 -3.25
C GLN A 84 4.78 12.00 -4.47
N SER A 85 6.09 12.07 -4.73
CA SER A 85 6.72 11.33 -5.83
C SER A 85 6.64 9.82 -5.62
N LEU A 86 6.87 9.34 -4.39
CA LEU A 86 6.72 7.94 -4.04
C LEU A 86 5.26 7.50 -4.10
N LYS A 87 4.30 8.37 -3.77
CA LYS A 87 2.86 8.07 -3.87
C LYS A 87 2.43 7.86 -5.32
N ALA A 88 2.97 8.66 -6.25
CA ALA A 88 2.76 8.45 -7.68
C ALA A 88 3.39 7.13 -8.17
N ALA A 89 4.60 6.79 -7.72
CA ALA A 89 5.24 5.53 -8.05
C ALA A 89 4.58 4.30 -7.36
N ALA A 90 3.97 4.50 -6.18
CA ALA A 90 3.35 3.44 -5.39
C ALA A 90 2.10 2.86 -6.06
N GLU A 91 1.42 3.62 -6.92
CA GLU A 91 0.29 3.09 -7.71
C GLU A 91 0.77 2.02 -8.70
N GLU A 92 1.91 2.23 -9.36
CA GLU A 92 2.52 1.28 -10.29
C GLU A 92 3.02 0.02 -9.55
N VAL A 93 3.65 0.20 -8.39
CA VAL A 93 4.10 -0.91 -7.53
C VAL A 93 2.92 -1.70 -6.99
N TYR A 94 1.81 -1.04 -6.64
CA TYR A 94 0.61 -1.72 -6.18
C TYR A 94 -0.06 -2.52 -7.29
N LEU A 95 -0.19 -1.94 -8.49
CA LEU A 95 -0.76 -2.62 -9.65
C LEU A 95 0.05 -3.86 -10.03
N SER A 96 1.37 -3.76 -10.09
CA SER A 96 2.24 -4.91 -10.40
C SER A 96 2.12 -6.04 -9.36
N LYS A 97 2.10 -5.71 -8.06
CA LYS A 97 1.88 -6.70 -7.00
C LYS A 97 0.47 -7.32 -7.05
N ALA A 98 -0.56 -6.52 -7.36
CA ALA A 98 -1.92 -7.02 -7.52
C ALA A 98 -2.02 -7.96 -8.72
N VAL A 99 -1.50 -7.56 -9.89
CA VAL A 99 -1.46 -8.39 -11.10
C VAL A 99 -0.74 -9.70 -10.81
N ALA A 100 0.41 -9.68 -10.14
CA ALA A 100 1.15 -10.90 -9.79
C ALA A 100 0.34 -11.86 -8.89
N ARG A 101 -0.38 -11.32 -7.90
CA ARG A 101 -1.22 -12.14 -7.00
C ARG A 101 -2.41 -12.75 -7.75
N TYR A 102 -3.12 -11.94 -8.54
CA TYR A 102 -4.28 -12.41 -9.30
C TYR A 102 -3.90 -13.32 -10.47
N SER A 103 -2.75 -13.10 -11.11
CA SER A 103 -2.26 -13.97 -12.19
C SER A 103 -1.95 -15.38 -11.68
N LEU A 104 -1.37 -15.49 -10.49
CA LEU A 104 -1.10 -16.80 -9.88
C LEU A 104 -2.42 -17.53 -9.55
N ALA A 105 -3.39 -16.83 -8.96
CA ALA A 105 -4.71 -17.41 -8.70
C ALA A 105 -5.43 -17.84 -9.99
N ALA A 106 -5.37 -17.02 -11.04
CA ALA A 106 -5.93 -17.33 -12.34
C ALA A 106 -5.26 -18.55 -12.99
N LEU A 107 -3.94 -18.68 -12.89
CA LEU A 107 -3.21 -19.85 -13.39
C LEU A 107 -3.67 -21.14 -12.71
N VAL A 108 -3.77 -21.14 -11.38
CA VAL A 108 -4.23 -22.30 -10.62
C VAL A 108 -5.66 -22.68 -10.98
N LEU A 109 -6.55 -21.69 -11.11
CA LEU A 109 -7.93 -21.92 -11.54
C LEU A 109 -8.04 -22.41 -12.99
N SER A 110 -7.12 -21.99 -13.87
CA SER A 110 -7.09 -22.43 -15.27
C SER A 110 -6.53 -23.83 -15.46
N LEU A 111 -5.78 -24.35 -14.47
CA LEU A 111 -5.09 -25.64 -14.54
C LEU A 111 -6.00 -26.82 -14.94
N PRO A 112 -7.20 -27.03 -14.33
CA PRO A 112 -8.09 -28.10 -14.76
C PRO A 112 -8.60 -27.94 -16.20
N LEU A 113 -8.85 -26.71 -16.65
CA LEU A 113 -9.32 -26.43 -18.00
C LEU A 113 -8.24 -26.72 -19.05
N VAL A 114 -7.01 -26.25 -18.77
CA VAL A 114 -5.84 -26.50 -19.61
C VAL A 114 -5.52 -27.98 -19.63
N ALA A 115 -5.54 -28.67 -18.49
CA ALA A 115 -5.31 -30.11 -18.42
C ALA A 115 -6.35 -30.88 -19.26
N TYR A 116 -7.63 -30.55 -19.13
CA TYR A 116 -8.70 -31.20 -19.89
C TYR A 116 -8.53 -31.06 -21.41
N LEU A 117 -8.08 -29.90 -21.88
CA LEU A 117 -7.87 -29.66 -23.32
C LEU A 117 -6.51 -30.17 -23.83
N ALA A 118 -5.45 -30.06 -23.03
CA ALA A 118 -4.09 -30.39 -23.44
C ALA A 118 -3.80 -31.90 -23.37
N ILE A 119 -4.27 -32.59 -22.32
CA ILE A 119 -3.98 -34.02 -22.12
C ILE A 119 -4.40 -34.88 -23.33
N PRO A 120 -5.62 -34.76 -23.91
CA PRO A 120 -6.02 -35.59 -25.04
C PRO A 120 -5.13 -35.38 -26.26
N ARG A 121 -4.74 -34.13 -26.55
CA ARG A 121 -3.90 -33.80 -27.71
C ARG A 121 -2.47 -34.27 -27.53
N VAL A 122 -1.89 -34.05 -26.34
CA VAL A 122 -0.54 -34.52 -26.00
C VAL A 122 -0.50 -36.06 -26.02
N TYR A 123 -1.53 -36.72 -25.49
CA TYR A 123 -1.64 -38.17 -25.51
C TYR A 123 -1.58 -38.74 -26.93
N VAL A 124 -2.41 -38.22 -27.84
CA VAL A 124 -2.42 -38.68 -29.25
C VAL A 124 -1.09 -38.40 -29.93
N TYR A 125 -0.49 -37.24 -29.69
CA TYR A 125 0.80 -36.88 -30.26
C TYR A 125 1.93 -37.83 -29.80
N VAL A 126 2.01 -38.08 -28.49
CA VAL A 126 2.98 -39.01 -27.91
C VAL A 126 2.73 -40.44 -28.39
N TRP A 127 1.48 -40.88 -28.42
CA TRP A 127 1.10 -42.20 -28.93
C TRP A 127 1.54 -42.41 -30.38
N PHE A 128 1.28 -41.42 -31.25
CA PHE A 128 1.66 -41.46 -32.66
C PHE A 128 3.19 -41.43 -32.85
N MET A 129 3.89 -40.63 -32.05
CA MET A 129 5.36 -40.59 -32.09
C MET A 129 5.97 -41.93 -31.68
N LEU A 130 5.42 -42.60 -30.66
CA LEU A 130 5.88 -43.91 -30.19
C LEU A 130 5.53 -45.06 -31.14
N HIS A 131 4.36 -45.02 -31.78
CA HIS A 131 3.89 -46.11 -32.67
C HIS A 131 4.26 -45.92 -34.14
N ARG A 132 5.00 -44.87 -34.50
CA ARG A 132 5.41 -44.59 -35.89
C ARG A 132 6.19 -45.72 -36.56
N GLY A 133 6.87 -46.58 -35.79
CA GLY A 133 7.61 -47.75 -36.30
C GLY A 133 6.80 -49.03 -36.48
N TRP A 134 5.51 -49.05 -36.08
CA TRP A 134 4.68 -50.26 -36.05
C TRP A 134 3.74 -50.40 -37.25
N LEU A 135 3.84 -49.52 -38.25
CA LEU A 135 3.18 -49.68 -39.54
C LEU A 135 3.90 -50.77 -40.34
N VAL A 136 3.61 -52.02 -39.99
CA VAL A 136 4.07 -53.21 -40.70
C VAL A 136 3.56 -53.11 -42.14
N GLU A 137 4.53 -53.03 -43.05
CA GLU A 137 4.35 -53.11 -44.49
C GLU A 137 3.48 -54.34 -44.81
N LYS A 138 2.27 -54.11 -45.33
CA LYS A 138 1.45 -55.21 -45.84
C LYS A 138 2.26 -55.83 -46.98
N ARG A 139 2.84 -57.00 -46.70
CA ARG A 139 3.50 -57.85 -47.68
C ARG A 139 2.49 -58.16 -48.78
N ARG A 140 2.54 -57.36 -49.85
CA ARG A 140 1.88 -57.66 -51.12
C ARG A 140 2.78 -58.67 -51.83
N GLY A 141 2.50 -59.95 -51.61
CA GLY A 141 3.04 -61.04 -52.42
C GLY A 141 2.16 -62.24 -52.16
N GLY A 142 1.60 -62.93 -53.12
CA GLY A 142 1.57 -62.93 -54.59
C GLY A 142 0.55 -64.06 -54.87
N GLY A 143 -0.38 -63.96 -55.81
CA GLY A 143 -0.04 -63.90 -57.22
C GLY A 143 0.65 -65.21 -57.58
N GLU A 144 -0.17 -66.19 -57.99
CA GLU A 144 0.19 -67.51 -58.56
C GLU A 144 0.37 -68.68 -57.59
#